data_AF-A0A3D0VYS7-F1
#
_entry.id   AF-A0A3D0VYS7-F1
#
_cell.length_a   1.000
_cell.length_b   1.000
_cell.length_c   1.000
_cell.angle_alpha   90.00
_cell.angle_beta   90.00
_cell.angle_gamma   90.00
#
_symmetry.space_group_name_H-M   'P 1'
#
loop_
_entity.id
_entity.type
_entity.pdbx_description
1 polymer ?
#
loop_
_entity_poly.entity_id
_entity_poly.type
_entity_poly.pdbx_seq_one_letter_code
_entity_poly.pdbx_strand_id
1 'polypeptide(L)' 'HGGGEGKSPVGRPGPVTPWGKPALGYKTRKHHNRSDKFIVKRRNAK' A
#
# COMPACT_ATOMS: atom_id res chain seq x y z
N HIS A 1 11.82 6.55 -9.14
CA HIS A 1 12.12 5.10 -8.94
C HIS A 1 12.82 4.47 -10.13
N GLY A 2 12.43 4.77 -11.37
CA GLY A 2 13.10 4.25 -12.55
C GLY A 2 13.80 5.38 -13.30
N GLY A 3 15.02 5.10 -13.78
CA GLY A 3 15.80 5.98 -14.65
C GLY A 3 16.40 7.19 -13.96
N GLY A 4 17.61 7.53 -14.39
CA GLY A 4 18.39 8.69 -13.95
C GLY A 4 19.87 8.35 -13.99
N GLU A 5 20.66 9.25 -14.54
CA GLU A 5 22.11 9.06 -14.72
C GLU A 5 22.86 8.95 -13.38
N GLY A 6 22.20 9.30 -12.27
CA GLY A 6 22.66 9.09 -10.91
C GLY A 6 21.51 8.85 -9.92
N LYS A 7 21.76 9.09 -8.62
CA LYS A 7 20.73 8.93 -7.58
C LYS A 7 19.52 9.82 -7.88
N SER A 8 18.36 9.19 -8.03
CA SER A 8 17.12 9.87 -8.42
C SER A 8 16.06 9.79 -7.33
N PRO A 9 15.25 10.85 -7.15
CA PRO A 9 14.12 10.84 -6.24
C PRO A 9 13.01 9.90 -6.71
N VAL A 10 11.99 9.72 -5.87
CA VAL A 10 10.84 8.84 -6.16
C VAL A 10 10.12 9.26 -7.45
N GLY A 11 10.00 10.57 -7.72
CA GLY A 11 9.43 11.12 -8.96
C GLY A 11 7.91 10.90 -9.10
N ARG A 12 7.24 10.51 -8.02
CA ARG A 12 5.79 10.26 -7.93
C ARG A 12 5.28 10.83 -6.60
N PRO A 13 3.97 11.13 -6.46
CA PRO A 13 3.40 11.65 -5.21
C PRO A 13 3.64 10.76 -3.98
N GLY A 14 3.91 9.48 -4.18
CA GLY A 14 4.32 8.56 -3.13
C GLY A 14 5.05 7.33 -3.69
N PRO A 15 5.60 6.48 -2.81
CA PRO A 15 6.22 5.23 -3.21
C PRO A 15 5.20 4.27 -3.82
N VAL A 16 5.60 3.58 -4.88
CA VAL A 16 4.75 2.64 -5.61
C VAL A 16 5.45 1.28 -5.70
N THR A 17 4.65 0.23 -5.80
CA THR A 17 5.16 -1.11 -6.13
C THR A 17 5.66 -1.15 -7.58
N PRO A 18 6.44 -2.17 -7.98
CA PRO A 18 6.85 -2.35 -9.38
C PRO A 18 5.68 -2.39 -10.37
N TRP A 19 4.48 -2.73 -9.91
CA TRP A 19 3.24 -2.79 -10.71
C TRP A 19 2.35 -1.54 -10.58
N GLY A 20 2.86 -0.46 -9.97
CA GLY A 20 2.19 0.84 -9.92
C GLY A 20 1.12 1.01 -8.83
N LYS A 21 0.96 0.07 -7.89
CA LYS A 21 0.06 0.24 -6.74
C LYS A 21 0.76 1.07 -5.64
N PRO A 22 0.05 1.84 -4.81
CA PRO A 22 0.67 2.54 -3.69
C PRO A 22 1.33 1.57 -2.71
N ALA A 23 2.58 1.83 -2.32
CA ALA A 23 3.34 0.95 -1.42
C ALA A 23 3.10 1.26 0.07
N LEU A 24 2.69 2.48 0.40
CA LEU A 24 2.48 2.93 1.78
C LEU A 24 1.03 3.37 2.01
N GLY A 25 0.50 3.06 3.19
CA GLY A 25 -0.80 3.54 3.69
C GLY A 25 -2.04 2.89 3.07
N TYR A 26 -1.91 2.18 1.94
CA TYR A 26 -3.04 1.57 1.26
C TYR A 26 -3.47 0.25 1.92
N LYS A 27 -4.72 0.17 2.38
CA LYS A 27 -5.31 -1.08 2.90
C LYS A 27 -5.65 -2.01 1.73
N THR A 28 -5.03 -3.17 1.68
CA THR A 28 -5.22 -4.15 0.60
C THR A 28 -6.30 -5.20 0.86
N ARG A 29 -6.82 -5.29 2.10
CA ARG A 29 -7.89 -6.23 2.44
C ARG A 29 -9.22 -5.79 1.80
N LYS A 30 -9.88 -6.68 1.06
CA LYS A 30 -11.22 -6.48 0.51
C LYS A 30 -12.26 -6.23 1.61
N HIS A 31 -13.22 -5.34 1.34
CA HIS A 31 -14.20 -4.85 2.33
C HIS A 31 -15.32 -5.83 2.70
N HIS A 32 -15.52 -6.92 1.96
CA HIS A 32 -16.68 -7.82 2.11
C HIS A 32 -16.27 -9.29 2.12
N ASN A 33 -15.23 -9.63 2.87
CA ASN A 33 -14.88 -11.04 3.06
C ASN A 33 -15.84 -11.68 4.05
N ARG A 34 -16.30 -12.90 3.79
CA ARG A 34 -17.17 -13.65 4.72
C ARG A 34 -16.55 -13.81 6.11
N SER A 35 -15.22 -13.78 6.18
CA SER A 35 -14.45 -13.85 7.43
C SER A 35 -14.41 -12.54 8.22
N ASP A 36 -14.86 -11.41 7.65
CA ASP A 36 -14.89 -10.12 8.36
C ASP A 36 -15.80 -10.18 9.60
N LYS A 37 -16.85 -11.02 9.59
CA LYS A 37 -17.72 -11.26 10.76
C LYS A 37 -17.01 -11.88 11.95
N PHE A 38 -15.86 -12.51 11.75
CA PHE A 38 -15.07 -13.15 12.79
C PHE A 38 -13.94 -12.24 13.32
N ILE A 39 -13.78 -11.02 12.76
CA ILE A 39 -12.77 -10.08 13.24
C ILE A 39 -13.31 -9.32 14.44
N VAL A 40 -12.76 -9.60 15.63
CA VAL A 40 -13.14 -8.92 16.88
C VAL A 40 -12.40 -7.59 17.06
N LYS A 41 -11.08 -7.54 16.79
CA LYS A 41 -10.26 -6.33 16.88
C LYS A 41 -9.19 -6.33 15.79
N ARG A 42 -8.99 -5.20 15.11
CA ARG A 42 -7.87 -5.05 14.17
C ARG A 42 -6.64 -4.54 14.92
N ARG A 43 -5.47 -5.12 14.63
CA ARG A 43 -4.20 -4.78 15.28
C ARG A 43 -3.86 -3.28 15.24
N ASN A 44 -4.20 -2.61 14.13
CA ASN A 44 -3.89 -1.20 13.89
C ASN A 44 -5.16 -0.32 13.83
N ALA A 45 -6.28 -0.78 14.41
CA ALA A 45 -7.39 0.13 14.66
C ALA A 45 -6.98 1.08 15.78
N LYS A 46 -6.82 2.37 15.44
CA LYS A 46 -6.84 3.44 16.45
C LYS A 46 -8.25 3.56 16.99
#